data_AF-A0A482ZD06-F1
#
_entry.id   AF-A0A482ZD06-F1
#
_cell.length_a   1.000
_cell.length_b   1.000
_cell.length_c   1.000
_cell.angle_alpha   90.00
_cell.angle_beta   90.00
_cell.angle_gamma   90.00
#
_symmetry.space_group_name_H-M   'P 1'
#
loop_
_entity.id
_entity.type
_entity.pdbx_description
1 polymer ?
#
loop_
_entity_poly.entity_id
_entity_poly.type
_entity_poly.pdbx_seq_one_letter_code
_entity_poly.pdbx_strand_id
1 'polypeptide(L)' 'MKTSILFVIFGLALLFALSAATEMEETDRECGYFWWKCGEGKPPCCTGYSCKIGLYLCIWSP' A
#
# COMPACT_ATOMS: atom_id res chain seq x y z
N MET A 1 -35.22 -6.98 12.82
CA MET A 1 -35.01 -6.28 11.52
C MET A 1 -34.13 -5.02 11.65
N LYS A 2 -34.19 -4.23 12.73
CA LYS A 2 -33.35 -3.01 12.90
C LYS A 2 -31.85 -3.25 13.15
N THR A 3 -31.49 -4.35 13.82
CA THR A 3 -30.09 -4.71 14.13
C THR A 3 -29.30 -5.12 12.90
N SER A 4 -29.93 -5.80 11.94
CA SER A 4 -29.27 -6.32 10.74
C SER A 4 -28.70 -5.23 9.84
N ILE A 5 -29.35 -4.06 9.79
CA ILE A 5 -28.92 -2.91 8.98
C ILE A 5 -27.66 -2.26 9.58
N LEU A 6 -27.56 -2.23 10.91
CA LEU A 6 -26.37 -1.70 11.60
C LEU A 6 -25.13 -2.56 11.32
N PHE A 7 -25.28 -3.89 11.25
CA PHE A 7 -24.19 -4.79 10.88
C PHE A 7 -23.71 -4.56 9.45
N VAL A 8 -24.62 -4.31 8.51
CA VAL A 8 -24.27 -4.02 7.12
C VAL A 8 -23.53 -2.69 7.00
N ILE A 9 -24.02 -1.64 7.67
CA ILE A 9 -23.36 -0.31 7.67
C ILE A 9 -21.98 -0.39 8.31
N PHE A 10 -21.85 -1.12 9.42
CA PHE A 10 -20.56 -1.30 10.10
C PHE A 10 -19.56 -2.08 9.23
N GLY A 11 -20.02 -3.13 8.54
CA GLY A 11 -19.20 -3.88 7.58
C GLY A 11 -18.73 -3.02 6.40
N LEU A 12 -19.61 -2.19 5.84
CA LEU A 12 -19.24 -1.24 4.78
C LEU A 12 -18.22 -0.20 5.27
N ALA A 13 -18.43 0.36 6.46
CA ALA A 13 -17.49 1.33 7.05
C ALA A 13 -16.09 0.72 7.27
N LEU A 14 -16.01 -0.54 7.70
CA LEU A 14 -14.74 -1.26 7.82
C LEU A 14 -14.05 -1.47 6.46
N LEU A 15 -14.80 -1.83 5.41
CA LEU A 15 -14.23 -2.00 4.06
C LEU A 15 -13.70 -0.68 3.48
N PHE A 16 -14.40 0.42 3.73
CA PHE A 16 -13.93 1.76 3.36
C PHE A 16 -12.68 2.16 4.15
N ALA A 17 -12.61 1.88 5.45
CA ALA A 17 -11.43 2.15 6.26
C ALA A 17 -10.20 1.33 5.82
N LEU A 18 -10.40 0.07 5.44
CA LEU A 18 -9.35 -0.78 4.87
C LEU A 18 -8.84 -0.25 3.53
N SER A 19 -9.75 0.24 2.67
CA SER A 19 -9.37 0.86 1.39
C SER A 19 -8.54 2.13 1.63
N ALA A 20 -8.99 2.98 2.57
CA ALA A 20 -8.30 4.20 2.99
C ALA A 20 -6.89 3.92 3.57
N ALA A 21 -6.74 2.86 4.35
CA ALA A 21 -5.44 2.48 4.90
C ALA A 21 -4.46 2.02 3.82
N THR A 22 -4.93 1.35 2.76
CA THR A 22 -4.08 0.94 1.64
C THR A 22 -3.64 2.08 0.73
N GLU A 23 -4.43 3.16 0.62
CA GLU A 23 -4.07 4.34 -0.18
C GLU A 23 -3.18 5.32 0.59
N MET A 24 -3.36 5.47 1.91
CA MET A 24 -2.49 6.28 2.77
C MET A 24 -1.07 5.72 2.89
N GLU A 25 -0.88 4.43 2.61
CA GLU A 25 0.43 3.82 2.68
C GLU A 25 1.38 4.34 1.59
N GLU A 26 0.86 4.69 0.41
CA GLU A 26 1.69 5.09 -0.73
C GLU A 26 2.11 6.58 -0.71
N THR A 27 1.41 7.44 0.04
CA THR A 27 1.53 8.91 -0.13
C THR A 27 2.57 9.60 0.76
N ASP A 28 3.12 8.94 1.78
CA ASP A 28 4.03 9.58 2.76
C ASP A 28 5.36 8.86 2.98
N ARG A 29 5.68 7.83 2.18
CA ARG A 29 6.97 7.12 2.35
C ARG A 29 8.07 7.75 1.50
N GLU A 30 9.13 8.17 2.16
CA GLU A 30 10.36 8.68 1.53
C GLU A 30 11.04 7.61 0.66
N CYS A 31 10.86 6.32 0.98
CA CYS A 31 11.42 5.21 0.21
C CYS A 31 10.56 3.93 0.23
N GLY A 32 10.74 3.09 -0.80
CA GLY A 32 10.04 1.81 -0.96
C GLY A 32 10.78 0.61 -0.37
N TYR A 33 10.02 -0.28 0.27
CA TYR A 33 10.51 -1.54 0.85
C TYR A 33 10.39 -2.72 -0.12
N PHE A 34 10.67 -3.94 0.36
CA PHE A 34 10.52 -5.15 -0.45
C PHE A 34 9.15 -5.21 -1.16
N TRP A 35 9.15 -5.51 -2.46
CA TRP A 35 7.96 -5.59 -3.31
C TRP A 35 7.19 -4.28 -3.54
N TRP A 36 7.77 -3.14 -3.17
CA TRP A 36 7.18 -1.85 -3.52
C TRP A 36 7.50 -1.46 -4.95
N LYS A 37 6.58 -0.75 -5.61
CA LYS A 37 6.80 -0.23 -6.96
C LYS A 37 7.88 0.85 -6.98
N CYS A 38 8.76 0.79 -7.97
CA CYS A 38 9.82 1.76 -8.21
C CYS A 38 9.83 2.18 -9.69
N GLY A 39 10.32 3.38 -9.99
CA GLY A 39 10.31 3.94 -11.35
C GLY A 39 9.91 5.42 -11.36
N GLU A 40 9.58 5.95 -12.53
CA GLU A 40 9.20 7.35 -12.69
C GLU A 40 7.96 7.70 -11.84
N GLY A 41 8.06 8.76 -11.05
CA GLY A 41 6.97 9.25 -10.19
C GLY A 41 6.76 8.44 -8.90
N LYS A 42 7.58 7.42 -8.61
CA LYS A 42 7.57 6.66 -7.35
C LYS A 42 8.81 7.00 -6.51
N PRO A 43 8.74 6.89 -5.17
CA PRO A 43 9.89 7.11 -4.30
C PRO A 43 11.00 6.07 -4.58
N PRO A 44 12.27 6.42 -4.30
CA PRO A 44 13.40 5.49 -4.44
C PRO A 44 13.26 4.29 -3.49
N CYS A 45 13.93 3.17 -3.78
CA CYS A 45 13.98 2.04 -2.84
C CYS A 45 14.83 2.39 -1.61
N CYS A 46 14.45 1.90 -0.44
CA CYS A 46 15.21 2.10 0.80
C CYS A 46 16.57 1.36 0.74
N THR A 47 17.50 1.75 1.61
CA THR A 47 18.82 1.08 1.75
C THR A 47 18.66 -0.43 1.93
N GLY A 48 19.44 -1.21 1.18
CA GLY A 48 19.33 -2.68 1.13
C GLY A 48 18.37 -3.21 0.06
N TYR A 49 17.72 -2.31 -0.69
CA TYR A 49 16.85 -2.66 -1.81
C TYR A 49 17.27 -1.91 -3.08
N SER A 50 17.13 -2.56 -4.23
CA SER A 50 17.36 -1.96 -5.55
C SER A 50 16.16 -2.17 -6.45
N CYS A 51 15.89 -1.18 -7.30
CA CYS A 51 14.82 -1.26 -8.28
C CYS A 51 15.19 -2.26 -9.39
N LYS A 52 14.47 -3.37 -9.48
CA LYS A 52 14.63 -4.33 -10.59
C LYS A 52 13.84 -3.84 -11.79
N ILE A 53 14.55 -3.33 -12.82
CA ILE A 53 13.97 -2.76 -14.06
C ILE A 53 12.99 -3.71 -14.77
N GLY A 54 13.17 -5.03 -14.66
CA GLY A 54 12.24 -6.01 -15.27
C GLY A 54 10.93 -6.21 -14.51
N LEU A 55 10.88 -5.88 -13.22
CA LEU A 55 9.69 -6.04 -12.37
C LEU A 55 9.09 -4.69 -11.95
N TYR A 56 9.87 -3.61 -12.06
CA TYR A 56 9.56 -2.31 -11.48
C TYR A 56 9.25 -2.40 -9.98
N LEU A 57 9.95 -3.31 -9.29
CA LEU A 57 9.83 -3.53 -7.85
C LEU A 57 11.16 -3.35 -7.14
N CYS A 58 11.11 -2.87 -5.90
CA CYS A 58 12.21 -2.87 -4.95
C CYS A 58 12.47 -4.29 -4.46
N ILE A 59 13.63 -4.84 -4.81
CA ILE A 59 14.06 -6.19 -4.43
C ILE A 59 15.30 -6.08 -3.56
N TRP A 60 15.43 -6.98 -2.58
CA TRP A 60 16.60 -7.04 -1.71
C TRP A 60 17.87 -7.12 -2.55
N SER A 61 18.81 -6.21 -2.28
CA SER A 61 20.11 -6.16 -2.91
C SER A 61 21.12 -5.85 -1.80
N PRO A 62 21.88 -6.86 -1.33
CA PRO A 62 22.88 -6.68 -0.29
C PRO A 62 24.03 -5.77 -0.74
#